data_AF-A0A8J9X1G4-F1
#
_entry.id   AF-A0A8J9X1G4-F1
#
_cell.length_a   1.000
_cell.length_b   1.000
_cell.length_c   1.000
_cell.angle_alpha   90.00
_cell.angle_beta   90.00
_cell.angle_gamma   90.00
#
_symmetry.space_group_name_H-M   'P 1'
#
loop_
_entity.id
_entity.type
_entity.pdbx_description
1 polymer ?
#
loop_
_entity_poly.entity_id
_entity_poly.type
_entity_poly.pdbx_seq_one_letter_code
_entity_poly.pdbx_strand_id
1 'polypeptide(L)'
;ICGRGKASFDHVGNRRLRLLVANSMHSYVEAKSRVDKTAIVQTIVEQIREASPNGGFVRKDDFGEWYEIGTKAAREKVGHAIRDCLTEPLRGRSLSTYQERLESLQEVQDEVFRSLKIAGIQEREGQANSPYKQNGSA
;
A
#
# COMPACT_ATOMS: atom_id res chain seq x y z
N ILE A 1 -11.93 2.27 -4.38
CA ILE A 1 -12.84 1.36 -5.12
C ILE A 1 -12.37 -0.08 -4.97
N CYS A 2 -13.26 -0.96 -4.52
CA CYS A 2 -13.01 -2.38 -4.30
C CYS A 2 -13.57 -3.18 -5.49
N GLY A 3 -12.90 -3.06 -6.62
CA GLY A 3 -13.25 -3.72 -7.87
C GLY A 3 -12.01 -4.21 -8.61
N ARG A 4 -12.23 -4.86 -9.76
CA ARG A 4 -11.17 -5.37 -10.66
C ARG A 4 -10.99 -4.44 -11.87
N GLY A 5 -9.89 -4.62 -12.60
CA GLY A 5 -9.61 -3.91 -13.87
C GLY A 5 -8.90 -2.57 -13.72
N LYS A 6 -8.47 -2.01 -14.86
CA LYS A 6 -7.62 -0.81 -14.96
C LYS A 6 -8.24 0.42 -14.31
N ALA A 7 -9.53 0.68 -14.54
CA ALA A 7 -10.22 1.83 -13.96
C ALA A 7 -10.26 1.77 -12.43
N SER A 8 -10.54 0.60 -11.85
CA SER A 8 -10.45 0.40 -10.40
C SER A 8 -9.02 0.59 -9.92
N PHE A 9 -8.04 -0.05 -10.58
CA PHE A 9 -6.63 0.04 -10.21
C PHE A 9 -6.11 1.48 -10.19
N ASP A 10 -6.55 2.30 -11.14
CA ASP A 10 -6.04 3.65 -11.34
C ASP A 10 -6.82 4.73 -10.55
N HIS A 11 -7.91 4.35 -9.89
CA HIS A 11 -8.69 5.27 -9.06
C HIS A 11 -7.82 5.91 -7.97
N VAL A 12 -8.03 7.21 -7.71
CA VAL A 12 -7.25 8.00 -6.73
C VAL A 12 -7.16 7.34 -5.34
N GLY A 13 -8.27 6.80 -4.83
CA GLY A 13 -8.27 6.09 -3.54
C GLY A 13 -7.42 4.81 -3.54
N ASN A 14 -7.31 4.12 -4.67
CA ASN A 14 -6.48 2.92 -4.78
C ASN A 14 -5.00 3.28 -4.98
N ARG A 15 -4.70 4.41 -5.64
CA ARG A 15 -3.35 4.99 -5.66
C ARG A 15 -2.89 5.36 -4.24
N ARG A 16 -3.75 6.03 -3.45
CA ARG A 16 -3.49 6.34 -2.04
C ARG A 16 -3.28 5.09 -1.18
N LEU A 17 -4.10 4.05 -1.37
CA LEU A 17 -3.89 2.75 -0.71
C LEU A 17 -2.49 2.19 -1.00
N ARG A 18 -2.04 2.21 -2.26
CA ARG A 18 -0.69 1.74 -2.62
C ARG A 18 0.41 2.55 -1.92
N LEU A 19 0.26 3.87 -1.78
CA LEU A 19 1.20 4.72 -1.04
C LEU A 19 1.27 4.33 0.44
N LEU A 20 0.11 4.20 1.10
CA LEU A 20 0.07 3.84 2.52
C LEU A 20 0.66 2.45 2.78
N VAL A 21 0.37 1.50 1.89
CA VAL A 21 0.98 0.17 1.91
C VAL A 21 2.49 0.27 1.75
N ALA A 22 2.97 0.97 0.72
CA ALA A 22 4.41 1.18 0.47
C ALA A 22 5.12 1.75 1.71
N ASN A 23 4.55 2.78 2.34
CA ASN A 23 5.12 3.39 3.55
C ASN A 23 5.13 2.46 4.78
N SER A 24 4.17 1.54 4.86
CA SER A 24 4.04 0.61 5.99
C SER A 24 4.83 -0.69 5.81
N MET A 25 5.46 -0.90 4.65
CA MET A 25 6.12 -2.15 4.28
C MET A 25 7.25 -2.55 5.22
N HIS A 26 8.09 -1.59 5.61
CA HIS A 26 9.21 -1.85 6.51
C HIS A 26 8.72 -2.40 7.85
N SER A 27 7.82 -1.67 8.51
CA SER A 27 7.22 -2.08 9.77
C SER A 27 6.52 -3.45 9.65
N TYR A 28 5.90 -3.73 8.49
CA TYR A 28 5.22 -5.00 8.26
C TYR A 28 6.19 -6.19 8.14
N VAL A 29 7.37 -5.98 7.56
CA VAL A 29 8.41 -7.02 7.45
C VAL A 29 9.15 -7.21 8.77
N GLU A 30 9.42 -6.14 9.51
CA GLU A 30 10.03 -6.19 10.85
C GLU A 30 9.11 -6.78 11.92
N ALA A 31 7.79 -6.70 11.70
CA ALA A 31 6.80 -7.25 12.61
C ALA A 31 7.01 -8.75 12.86
N LYS A 32 7.34 -9.09 14.11
CA LYS A 32 7.66 -10.46 14.53
C LYS A 32 6.40 -11.29 14.80
N SER A 33 5.30 -10.65 15.16
CA SER A 33 4.05 -11.33 15.50
C SER A 33 2.94 -11.08 14.49
N ARG A 34 1.97 -12.00 14.44
CA ARG A 34 0.74 -11.82 13.65
C ARG A 34 -0.10 -10.65 14.17
N VAL A 35 -0.01 -10.35 15.47
CA VAL A 35 -0.72 -9.24 16.10
C VAL A 35 -0.20 -7.91 15.56
N ASP A 36 1.12 -7.72 15.52
CA ASP A 36 1.76 -6.50 15.00
C ASP A 36 1.39 -6.27 13.53
N LYS A 37 1.42 -7.33 12.70
CA LYS A 37 0.99 -7.27 11.30
C LYS A 37 -0.48 -6.86 11.17
N THR A 38 -1.33 -7.37 12.06
CA THR A 38 -2.76 -7.02 12.08
C THR A 38 -2.97 -5.56 12.49
N ALA A 39 -2.18 -5.06 13.46
CA ALA A 39 -2.22 -3.66 13.87
C ALA A 39 -1.86 -2.73 12.72
N ILE A 40 -0.79 -3.03 11.97
CA ILE A 40 -0.39 -2.25 10.78
C ILE A 40 -1.50 -2.22 9.72
N VAL A 41 -2.10 -3.38 9.42
CA VAL A 41 -3.24 -3.46 8.49
C VAL A 41 -4.40 -2.59 8.98
N GLN A 42 -4.69 -2.61 10.28
CA GLN A 42 -5.74 -1.80 10.87
C GLN A 42 -5.44 -0.30 10.77
N THR A 43 -4.21 0.13 11.07
CA THR A 43 -3.81 1.54 10.94
C THR A 43 -4.00 2.05 9.51
N ILE A 44 -3.68 1.25 8.48
CA ILE A 44 -3.91 1.64 7.08
C ILE A 44 -5.41 1.79 6.78
N VAL A 45 -6.26 0.87 7.28
CA VAL A 45 -7.72 0.96 7.09
C VAL A 45 -8.26 2.24 7.73
N GLU A 46 -7.83 2.56 8.95
CA GLU A 46 -8.24 3.75 9.68
C GLU A 46 -7.84 5.03 8.95
N GLN A 47 -6.57 5.14 8.51
CA GLN A 47 -6.09 6.28 7.74
C GLN A 47 -6.90 6.51 6.46
N ILE A 48 -7.27 5.45 5.74
CA ILE A 48 -8.08 5.57 4.52
C ILE A 48 -9.50 6.10 4.82
N ARG A 49 -10.11 5.59 5.90
CA ARG A 49 -11.45 6.01 6.32
C ARG A 49 -11.47 7.45 6.80
N GLU A 50 -10.51 7.83 7.63
CA GLU A 50 -10.35 9.19 8.13
C GLU A 50 -10.15 10.18 6.97
N ALA A 51 -9.33 9.83 5.99
CA ALA A 51 -9.11 10.65 4.80
C ALA A 51 -10.29 10.64 3.80
N SER A 52 -11.29 9.78 3.99
CA SER A 52 -12.40 9.55 3.04
C SER A 52 -13.73 9.29 3.76
N PRO A 53 -14.27 10.27 4.52
CA PRO A 53 -15.43 10.07 5.40
C PRO A 53 -16.69 9.60 4.67
N ASN A 54 -16.83 9.89 3.37
CA ASN A 54 -18.00 9.52 2.55
C ASN A 54 -17.67 8.49 1.45
N GLY A 55 -16.53 7.80 1.48
CA GLY A 55 -16.14 7.02 0.29
C GLY A 55 -14.87 6.17 0.36
N GLY A 56 -14.40 5.80 1.55
CA GLY A 56 -13.15 5.03 1.73
C GLY A 56 -13.12 3.70 0.96
N PHE A 57 -13.57 2.61 1.59
CA PHE A 57 -13.59 1.31 0.95
C PHE A 57 -14.99 1.02 0.40
N VAL A 58 -15.21 1.30 -0.89
CA VAL A 58 -16.54 1.15 -1.52
C VAL A 58 -16.55 0.09 -2.62
N ARG A 59 -17.69 -0.57 -2.81
CA ARG A 59 -17.96 -1.50 -3.91
C ARG A 59 -19.29 -1.14 -4.56
N LYS A 60 -19.44 -1.49 -5.84
CA LYS A 60 -20.69 -1.35 -6.59
C LYS A 60 -21.49 -2.65 -6.46
N ASP A 61 -22.78 -2.57 -6.14
CA ASP A 61 -23.68 -3.72 -6.16
C ASP A 61 -24.16 -4.05 -7.57
N ASP A 62 -25.04 -5.05 -7.69
CA ASP A 62 -25.57 -5.53 -8.96
C ASP A 62 -26.55 -4.52 -9.60
N PHE A 63 -27.11 -3.60 -8.81
CA PHE A 63 -28.01 -2.54 -9.29
C PHE A 63 -27.25 -1.28 -9.72
N GLY A 64 -25.97 -1.21 -9.41
CA GLY A 64 -25.10 -0.10 -9.77
C GLY A 64 -24.92 0.94 -8.67
N GLU A 65 -25.38 0.66 -7.45
CA GLU A 65 -25.24 1.56 -6.31
C GLU A 65 -23.92 1.30 -5.57
N TRP A 66 -23.30 2.38 -5.10
CA TRP A 66 -22.07 2.30 -4.32
C TRP A 66 -22.38 2.14 -2.83
N TYR A 67 -21.75 1.16 -2.19
CA TYR A 67 -21.85 0.96 -0.75
C TYR A 67 -20.48 0.81 -0.11
N GLU A 68 -20.35 1.23 1.16
CA GLU A 68 -19.15 0.99 1.95
C GLU A 68 -19.07 -0.49 2.34
N ILE A 69 -17.89 -1.09 2.15
CA ILE A 69 -17.63 -2.45 2.60
C ILE A 69 -17.25 -2.45 4.09
N GLY A 70 -17.65 -3.50 4.81
CA GLY A 70 -17.34 -3.65 6.22
C GLY A 70 -15.84 -3.81 6.51
N THR A 71 -15.47 -3.61 7.78
CA THR A 71 -14.08 -3.64 8.26
C THR A 71 -13.33 -4.92 7.88
N LYS A 72 -14.00 -6.08 7.88
CA LYS A 72 -13.40 -7.35 7.47
C LYS A 72 -12.90 -7.29 6.01
N ALA A 73 -13.76 -6.88 5.09
CA ALA A 73 -13.43 -6.80 3.66
C ALA A 73 -12.41 -5.70 3.38
N ALA A 74 -12.45 -4.58 4.12
CA ALA A 74 -11.44 -3.53 4.05
C ALA A 74 -10.05 -4.07 4.46
N ARG A 75 -9.95 -4.78 5.60
CA ARG A 75 -8.71 -5.43 6.05
C ARG A 75 -8.19 -6.45 5.04
N GLU A 76 -9.07 -7.28 4.48
CA GLU A 76 -8.71 -8.23 3.42
C GLU A 76 -8.16 -7.51 2.18
N LYS A 77 -8.76 -6.39 1.77
CA LYS A 77 -8.25 -5.59 0.64
C LYS A 77 -6.87 -5.00 0.92
N VAL A 78 -6.63 -4.49 2.13
CA VAL A 78 -5.30 -4.01 2.54
C VAL A 78 -4.30 -5.16 2.57
N GLY A 79 -4.67 -6.31 3.13
CA GLY A 79 -3.80 -7.49 3.18
C GLY A 79 -3.42 -8.01 1.78
N HIS A 80 -4.36 -8.01 0.83
CA HIS A 80 -4.05 -8.30 -0.56
C HIS A 80 -3.12 -7.26 -1.17
N ALA A 81 -3.36 -5.96 -0.94
CA ALA A 81 -2.48 -4.92 -1.45
C ALA A 81 -1.04 -5.03 -0.92
N ILE A 82 -0.87 -5.36 0.37
CA ILE A 82 0.46 -5.63 0.96
C ILE A 82 1.10 -6.85 0.29
N ARG A 83 0.34 -7.93 0.11
CA ARG A 83 0.85 -9.13 -0.56
C ARG A 83 1.28 -8.82 -1.98
N ASP A 84 0.43 -8.19 -2.79
CA ASP A 84 0.73 -7.84 -4.18
C ASP A 84 1.98 -6.95 -4.28
N CYS A 85 2.14 -6.01 -3.35
CA CYS A 85 3.31 -5.14 -3.24
C CYS A 85 4.60 -5.93 -2.95
N LEU A 86 4.53 -6.96 -2.08
CA LEU A 86 5.67 -7.81 -1.74
C LEU A 86 5.97 -8.87 -2.78
N THR A 87 4.95 -9.53 -3.31
CA THR A 87 5.14 -10.77 -4.05
C THR A 87 5.37 -10.54 -5.53
N GLU A 88 4.81 -9.48 -6.11
CA GLU A 88 4.89 -9.28 -7.56
C GLU A 88 6.29 -8.80 -8.00
N PRO A 89 6.92 -7.81 -7.35
CA PRO A 89 8.28 -7.38 -7.71
C PRO A 89 9.36 -8.42 -7.35
N LEU A 90 9.09 -9.26 -6.34
CA LEU A 90 10.02 -10.27 -5.83
C LEU A 90 9.75 -11.66 -6.40
N ARG A 91 8.82 -11.76 -7.35
CA ARG A 91 8.44 -13.03 -7.96
C ARG A 91 9.64 -13.68 -8.64
N GLY A 92 10.00 -14.87 -8.19
CA GLY A 92 11.15 -15.62 -8.71
C GLY A 92 12.51 -15.23 -8.11
N ARG A 93 12.57 -14.28 -7.17
CA ARG A 93 13.78 -13.99 -6.39
C ARG A 93 13.78 -14.82 -5.10
N SER A 94 14.87 -15.55 -4.84
CA SER A 94 15.08 -16.23 -3.56
C SER A 94 15.76 -15.27 -2.60
N LEU A 95 14.98 -14.61 -1.73
CA LEU A 95 15.52 -13.70 -0.70
C LEU A 95 15.79 -14.48 0.59
N SER A 96 17.03 -14.93 0.71
CA SER A 96 17.52 -15.78 1.79
C SER A 96 17.92 -14.98 3.03
N THR A 97 18.36 -13.72 2.85
CA THR A 97 18.86 -12.89 3.95
C THR A 97 17.90 -11.76 4.33
N TYR A 98 18.09 -11.19 5.52
CA TYR A 98 17.36 -10.01 5.98
C TYR A 98 17.71 -8.77 5.15
N GLN A 99 19.01 -8.56 4.85
CA GLN A 99 19.50 -7.49 3.98
C GLN A 99 18.81 -7.52 2.61
N GLU A 100 18.78 -8.69 1.95
CA GLU A 100 18.13 -8.88 0.64
C GLU A 100 16.65 -8.50 0.66
N ARG A 101 15.95 -8.76 1.77
CA ARG A 101 14.55 -8.36 1.96
C ARG A 101 14.42 -6.84 2.12
N LEU A 102 15.30 -6.19 2.88
CA LEU A 102 15.26 -4.74 3.06
C LEU A 102 15.55 -3.98 1.76
N GLU A 103 16.56 -4.38 1.01
CA GLU A 103 16.89 -3.78 -0.29
C GLU A 103 15.72 -3.95 -1.28
N SER A 104 15.14 -5.15 -1.31
CA SER A 104 13.94 -5.43 -2.09
C SER A 104 12.75 -4.53 -1.74
N LEU A 105 12.52 -4.26 -0.45
CA LEU A 105 11.46 -3.33 -0.03
C LEU A 105 11.71 -1.91 -0.53
N GLN A 106 12.96 -1.47 -0.52
CA GLN A 106 13.34 -0.16 -1.02
C GLN A 106 13.10 -0.06 -2.54
N GLU A 107 13.46 -1.09 -3.31
CA GLU A 107 13.15 -1.18 -4.74
C GLU A 107 11.65 -1.07 -5.01
N VAL A 108 10.83 -1.82 -4.25
CA VAL A 108 9.37 -1.81 -4.37
C VAL A 108 8.80 -0.43 -4.04
N GLN A 109 9.24 0.19 -2.94
CA GLN A 109 8.81 1.54 -2.57
C GLN A 109 9.12 2.53 -3.69
N ASP A 110 10.35 2.53 -4.20
CA ASP A 110 10.79 3.44 -5.25
C ASP A 110 10.04 3.24 -6.57
N GLU A 111 9.69 2.00 -6.92
CA GLU A 111 8.84 1.71 -8.08
C GLU A 111 7.42 2.28 -7.89
N VAL A 112 6.81 2.06 -6.72
CA VAL A 112 5.48 2.60 -6.41
C VAL A 112 5.49 4.12 -6.50
N PHE A 113 6.47 4.80 -5.89
CA PHE A 113 6.58 6.26 -5.96
C PHE A 113 6.80 6.77 -7.39
N ARG A 114 7.68 6.13 -8.17
CA ARG A 114 7.91 6.49 -9.58
C ARG A 114 6.63 6.35 -10.41
N SER A 115 5.92 5.23 -10.26
CA SER A 115 4.68 4.97 -11.01
C SER A 115 3.60 6.02 -10.73
N LEU A 116 3.57 6.58 -9.51
CA LEU A 116 2.58 7.57 -9.10
C LEU A 116 2.94 8.99 -9.51
N LYS A 117 4.24 9.34 -9.56
CA LYS A 117 4.71 10.62 -10.12
C LYS A 117 4.37 10.76 -11.61
N ILE A 118 4.51 9.67 -12.36
CA ILE A 118 4.12 9.63 -13.79
C ILE A 118 2.60 9.80 -13.95
N ALA A 119 1.81 9.36 -12.98
CA ALA A 119 0.35 9.40 -13.03
C ALA A 119 -0.27 10.74 -12.57
N GLY A 120 0.53 11.78 -12.32
CA GLY A 120 0.05 13.17 -12.14
C GLY A 120 -0.52 13.51 -10.76
N ILE A 121 -0.07 12.86 -9.69
CA ILE A 121 -0.36 13.34 -8.32
C ILE A 121 0.67 14.43 -7.98
N GLN A 122 0.30 15.70 -8.15
CA GLN A 122 1.05 16.81 -7.56
C GLN A 122 0.97 16.72 -6.04
N GLU A 123 2.11 16.40 -5.43
CA GLU A 123 2.32 16.39 -3.99
C GLU A 123 1.97 17.79 -3.43
N ARG A 124 0.93 17.90 -2.59
CA ARG A 124 0.94 18.99 -1.60
C ARG A 124 1.98 18.59 -0.57
N GLU A 125 3.05 19.37 -0.55
CA GLU A 125 4.24 19.19 0.27
C GLU A 125 3.88 18.94 1.73
N GLY A 126 4.29 17.78 2.20
CA GLY A 126 4.18 17.32 3.57
C GLY A 126 5.17 16.18 3.76
N GLN A 127 6.46 16.48 3.54
CA GLN A 127 7.63 15.71 3.97
C GLN A 127 7.47 14.18 4.01
N ALA A 128 7.30 13.55 2.85
CA ALA A 128 7.65 12.13 2.68
C ALA A 128 9.05 12.06 2.04
N ASN A 129 10.07 12.47 2.78
CA ASN A 129 11.44 12.14 2.42
C ASN A 129 11.61 10.62 2.59
N SER A 130 12.04 9.94 1.52
CA SER A 130 12.46 8.53 1.60
C SER A 130 13.53 8.40 2.70
N PRO A 131 13.26 7.68 3.80
CA PRO A 131 14.18 7.61 4.94
C PRO A 131 15.46 6.80 4.63
N TYR A 132 15.55 6.18 3.45
CA TYR A 132 16.69 5.36 3.03
C TYR A 132 17.69 6.07 2.12
N LYS A 133 17.53 7.38 1.88
CA LYS A 133 18.65 8.20 1.37
C LYS A 133 19.61 8.51 2.51
N GLN A 134 20.40 7.52 2.93
CA GLN A 134 21.65 7.77 3.64
C GLN A 134 22.82 7.29 2.77
N ASN A 135 23.46 8.29 2.19
CA ASN A 135 24.87 8.41 1.82
C ASN A 135 25.66 7.09 1.76
N GLY A 136 25.94 6.70 0.51
CA GLY A 136 27.00 5.78 0.21
C GLY A 136 28.32 6.25 0.85
N SER A 137 29.05 5.25 1.32
CA SER A 137 30.44 5.31 1.77
C SER A 137 31.31 6.30 0.98
N ALA A 138 32.00 7.16 1.71
CA ALA A 138 33.33 7.66 1.39
C ALA A 138 34.07 7.92 2.70
#